data_AF-A0A7W1SBT3-F1
#
_entry.id   AF-A0A7W1SBT3-F1
#
_cell.length_a   1.000
_cell.length_b   1.000
_cell.length_c   1.000
_cell.angle_alpha   90.00
_cell.angle_beta   90.00
_cell.angle_gamma   90.00
#
_symmetry.space_group_name_H-M   'P 1'
#
loop_
_entity.id
_entity.type
_entity.pdbx_description
1 polymer ?
#
loop_
_entity_poly.entity_id
_entity_poly.type
_entity_poly.pdbx_seq_one_letter_code
_entity_poly.pdbx_strand_id
1 'polypeptide(L)'
;MKPTPVIPPCGAGAAKKPLLWISRVPVCPSSQTAQITANVNKGERISRFVEQLEGNAPAGSTGGITQHPCYRGFFRCWNDQRYYEAHDVLEHLWLETRSEDANYFKGLIQAAGGFVHLQKHFEHPTHPKHARRLAPAVRLFALAEANLEPFGATRHGFDIDGLRALLARTARAVVDSEFKRNPWSPATAPQLQLRIL
;
A
#
# COMPACT_ATOMS: atom_id res chain seq x y z
N MET A 1 -29.21 48.31 19.87
CA MET A 1 -29.03 46.86 20.15
C MET A 1 -29.07 46.13 18.82
N LYS A 2 -27.96 45.50 18.39
CA LYS A 2 -27.89 44.69 17.16
C LYS A 2 -28.00 43.21 17.55
N PRO A 3 -28.75 42.36 16.80
CA PRO A 3 -28.90 40.96 17.16
C PRO A 3 -27.62 40.18 16.86
N THR A 4 -27.24 39.32 17.80
CA THR A 4 -26.16 38.33 17.69
C THR A 4 -26.47 37.27 16.64
N PRO A 5 -25.50 36.85 15.80
CA PRO A 5 -25.70 35.76 14.86
C PRO A 5 -25.65 34.41 15.59
N VAL A 6 -26.67 33.59 15.36
CA VAL A 6 -26.74 32.20 15.83
C VAL A 6 -25.89 31.32 14.91
N ILE A 7 -24.92 30.61 15.50
CA ILE A 7 -24.05 29.65 14.81
C ILE A 7 -24.82 28.33 14.66
N PRO A 8 -24.96 27.75 13.45
CA PRO A 8 -25.59 26.43 13.29
C PRO A 8 -24.66 25.31 13.79
N PRO A 9 -25.21 24.20 14.34
CA PRO A 9 -24.40 23.10 14.84
C PRO A 9 -23.64 22.38 13.71
N CYS A 10 -22.40 22.02 14.05
CA CYS A 10 -21.45 21.31 13.20
C CYS A 10 -22.06 19.97 12.73
N GLY A 11 -22.26 19.86 11.41
CA GLY A 11 -22.79 18.66 10.77
C GLY A 11 -21.87 17.46 10.94
N ALA A 12 -22.48 16.31 11.23
CA ALA A 12 -21.87 15.01 11.34
C ALA A 12 -20.93 14.67 10.16
N GLY A 13 -19.81 14.03 10.49
CA GLY A 13 -18.74 13.69 9.57
C GLY A 13 -19.21 12.93 8.33
N ALA A 14 -19.00 13.53 7.17
CA ALA A 14 -19.10 12.84 5.90
C ALA A 14 -18.06 11.71 5.87
N ALA A 15 -18.54 10.46 5.80
CA ALA A 15 -17.72 9.31 5.49
C ALA A 15 -17.01 9.54 4.15
N LYS A 16 -15.71 9.84 4.21
CA LYS A 16 -14.86 9.96 3.02
C LYS A 16 -14.77 8.58 2.38
N LYS A 17 -15.46 8.42 1.24
CA LYS A 17 -15.36 7.23 0.39
C LYS A 17 -13.87 6.90 0.17
N PRO A 18 -13.43 5.65 0.40
CA PRO A 18 -12.05 5.28 0.09
C PRO A 18 -11.81 5.51 -1.40
N LEU A 19 -10.69 6.12 -1.76
CA LEU A 19 -10.21 6.16 -3.14
C LEU A 19 -9.94 4.71 -3.56
N LEU A 20 -10.96 4.08 -4.14
CA LEU A 20 -10.90 2.78 -4.79
C LEU A 20 -9.97 2.90 -6.01
N TRP A 21 -8.71 2.49 -5.85
CA TRP A 21 -7.80 2.25 -6.96
C TRP A 21 -8.12 0.87 -7.56
N ILE A 22 -9.26 0.76 -8.25
CA ILE A 22 -9.60 -0.44 -9.00
C ILE A 22 -8.87 -0.41 -10.34
N SER A 23 -8.16 -1.50 -10.60
CA SER A 23 -7.53 -1.93 -11.83
C SER A 23 -8.26 -1.50 -13.12
N ARG A 24 -7.60 -0.66 -13.92
CA ARG A 24 -7.64 -0.77 -15.38
C ARG A 24 -6.24 -0.50 -15.94
N VAL A 25 -5.52 -1.60 -16.20
CA VAL A 25 -4.46 -1.62 -17.20
C VAL A 25 -5.15 -1.96 -18.52
N PRO A 26 -5.04 -1.14 -19.58
CA PRO A 26 -5.56 -1.52 -20.88
C PRO A 26 -4.68 -2.63 -21.46
N VAL A 27 -5.28 -3.79 -21.73
CA VAL A 27 -4.69 -4.84 -22.56
C VAL A 27 -4.75 -4.35 -24.01
N CYS A 28 -3.59 -4.27 -24.67
CA CYS A 28 -3.52 -4.04 -26.11
C CYS A 28 -4.08 -5.26 -26.85
N PRO A 29 -5.00 -5.10 -27.82
CA PRO A 29 -5.52 -6.22 -28.59
C PRO A 29 -4.63 -6.47 -29.81
N SER A 30 -3.91 -7.58 -29.81
CA SER A 30 -3.43 -8.18 -31.05
C SER A 30 -3.62 -9.69 -31.00
N SER A 31 -4.54 -10.13 -31.87
CA SER A 31 -4.70 -11.48 -32.43
C SER A 31 -5.35 -12.54 -31.52
N GLN A 32 -6.54 -12.95 -31.97
CA GLN A 32 -7.40 -13.97 -31.40
C GLN A 32 -6.75 -15.36 -31.44
N THR A 33 -6.77 -16.06 -30.31
CA THR A 33 -7.04 -17.51 -30.28
C THR A 33 -7.78 -17.81 -28.97
N ALA A 34 -8.91 -18.50 -29.08
CA ALA A 34 -9.85 -18.76 -28.01
C ALA A 34 -9.23 -19.62 -26.89
N GLN A 35 -9.11 -19.05 -25.69
CA GLN A 35 -9.05 -19.79 -24.44
C GLN A 35 -10.02 -19.13 -23.47
N ILE A 36 -11.08 -19.87 -23.12
CA ILE A 36 -12.04 -19.49 -22.08
C ILE A 36 -11.29 -19.61 -20.75
N THR A 37 -10.55 -18.57 -20.36
CA THR A 37 -10.00 -18.49 -19.00
C THR A 37 -11.12 -18.05 -18.08
N ALA A 38 -11.53 -18.94 -17.16
CA ALA A 38 -12.37 -18.57 -16.04
C ALA A 38 -11.82 -17.28 -15.42
N ASN A 39 -12.68 -16.27 -15.28
CA ASN A 39 -12.32 -14.97 -14.75
C ASN A 39 -12.12 -15.09 -13.23
N VAL A 40 -10.99 -15.66 -12.81
CA VAL A 40 -10.61 -15.80 -11.40
C VAL A 40 -10.61 -14.39 -10.79
N ASN A 41 -11.48 -14.17 -9.80
CA ASN A 41 -11.62 -12.84 -9.20
C ASN A 41 -10.34 -12.47 -8.42
N LYS A 42 -10.11 -11.16 -8.21
CA LYS A 42 -8.89 -10.64 -7.52
C LYS A 42 -8.65 -11.33 -6.17
N GLY A 43 -9.73 -11.58 -5.42
CA GLY A 43 -9.67 -12.24 -4.12
C GLY A 43 -9.11 -13.66 -4.22
N GLU A 44 -9.66 -14.49 -5.11
CA GLU A 44 -9.20 -15.87 -5.30
C GLU A 44 -7.75 -15.95 -5.78
N ARG A 45 -7.32 -14.99 -6.62
CA ARG A 45 -5.89 -14.86 -7.00
C ARG A 45 -5.00 -14.56 -5.80
N ILE A 46 -5.43 -13.67 -4.90
CA ILE A 46 -4.70 -13.31 -3.68
C ILE A 46 -4.68 -14.50 -2.72
N SER A 47 -5.80 -15.19 -2.50
CA SER A 47 -5.87 -16.37 -1.62
C SER A 47 -4.90 -17.46 -2.07
N ARG A 48 -4.93 -17.85 -3.36
CA ARG A 48 -3.98 -18.82 -3.91
C ARG A 48 -2.53 -18.37 -3.79
N PHE A 49 -2.28 -17.09 -3.98
CA PHE A 49 -0.95 -16.53 -3.86
C PHE A 49 -0.46 -16.59 -2.40
N VAL A 50 -1.30 -16.22 -1.43
CA VAL A 50 -1.00 -16.28 -0.01
C VAL A 50 -0.77 -17.74 0.44
N GLU A 51 -1.59 -18.69 -0.01
CA GLU A 51 -1.39 -20.13 0.22
C GLU A 51 -0.02 -20.62 -0.27
N GLN A 52 0.41 -20.19 -1.47
CA GLN A 52 1.73 -20.50 -2.01
C GLN A 52 2.87 -19.87 -1.20
N LEU A 53 2.64 -18.70 -0.59
CA LEU A 53 3.64 -18.05 0.25
C LEU A 53 3.80 -18.74 1.62
N GLU A 54 2.74 -19.36 2.13
CA GLU A 54 2.74 -19.96 3.48
C GLU A 54 3.21 -21.41 3.53
N GLY A 55 3.19 -22.15 2.41
CA GLY A 55 3.64 -23.54 2.39
C GLY A 55 2.84 -24.41 3.37
N ASN A 56 1.60 -24.75 3.03
CA ASN A 56 0.78 -25.73 3.75
C ASN A 56 0.50 -25.41 5.25
N ALA A 57 0.39 -24.13 5.63
CA ALA A 57 -0.23 -23.78 6.91
C ALA A 57 -1.76 -23.88 6.80
N PRO A 58 -2.47 -24.51 7.75
CA PRO A 58 -3.91 -24.74 7.63
C PRO A 58 -4.69 -23.42 7.62
N ALA A 59 -5.66 -23.34 6.70
CA ALA A 59 -6.64 -22.27 6.62
C ALA A 59 -7.48 -22.23 7.90
N GLY A 60 -7.11 -21.34 8.80
CA GLY A 60 -7.74 -21.19 10.10
C GLY A 60 -6.75 -20.59 11.09
N SER A 61 -6.19 -19.41 10.80
CA SER A 61 -5.23 -18.77 11.69
C SER A 61 -5.95 -18.29 12.95
N THR A 62 -5.90 -19.11 13.98
CA THR A 62 -6.24 -18.77 15.37
C THR A 62 -5.11 -18.00 16.06
N GLY A 63 -4.10 -17.55 15.28
CA GLY A 63 -2.98 -16.73 15.73
C GLY A 63 -3.23 -15.23 15.54
N GLY A 64 -2.57 -14.40 16.35
CA GLY A 64 -2.64 -12.95 16.25
C GLY A 64 -2.14 -12.40 14.90
N ILE A 65 -2.27 -11.08 14.67
CA ILE A 65 -1.93 -10.41 13.40
C ILE A 65 -0.55 -10.78 12.86
N THR A 66 0.45 -11.00 13.73
CA THR A 66 1.83 -11.38 13.35
C THR A 66 1.92 -12.74 12.63
N GLN A 67 0.95 -13.63 12.85
CA GLN A 67 0.83 -14.92 12.20
C GLN A 67 -0.18 -14.89 11.03
N HIS A 68 -0.80 -13.74 10.75
CA HIS A 68 -1.79 -13.65 9.70
C HIS A 68 -1.11 -13.78 8.31
N PRO A 69 -1.62 -14.65 7.42
CA PRO A 69 -0.98 -14.94 6.14
C PRO A 69 -0.77 -13.71 5.25
N CYS A 70 -1.80 -12.87 5.12
CA CYS A 70 -1.70 -11.62 4.35
C CYS A 70 -0.71 -10.62 4.97
N TYR A 71 -0.57 -10.59 6.30
CA TYR A 71 0.35 -9.68 6.97
C TYR A 71 1.81 -10.12 6.75
N ARG A 72 2.10 -11.42 6.89
CA ARG A 72 3.43 -11.97 6.54
C ARG A 72 3.73 -11.84 5.05
N GLY A 73 2.73 -12.09 4.21
CA GLY A 73 2.80 -11.96 2.76
C GLY A 73 3.16 -10.56 2.31
N PHE A 74 2.67 -9.52 2.98
CA PHE A 74 3.04 -8.13 2.71
C PHE A 74 4.56 -7.93 2.79
N PHE A 75 5.20 -8.34 3.89
CA PHE A 75 6.64 -8.14 4.08
C PHE A 75 7.46 -8.97 3.09
N ARG A 76 7.05 -10.21 2.82
CA ARG A 76 7.71 -11.06 1.82
C ARG A 76 7.66 -10.40 0.44
N CYS A 77 6.48 -9.99 -0.01
CA CYS A 77 6.33 -9.28 -1.28
C CYS A 77 7.12 -7.97 -1.34
N TRP A 78 7.10 -7.18 -0.26
CA TRP A 78 7.87 -5.95 -0.18
C TRP A 78 9.36 -6.21 -0.39
N ASN A 79 9.89 -7.20 0.34
CA ASN A 79 11.31 -7.54 0.33
C ASN A 79 11.76 -8.14 -1.01
N ASP A 80 10.85 -8.85 -1.69
CA ASP A 80 11.02 -9.31 -3.07
C ASP A 80 10.80 -8.20 -4.13
N GLN A 81 10.60 -6.95 -3.71
CA GLN A 81 10.34 -5.77 -4.58
C GLN A 81 9.04 -5.87 -5.39
N ARG A 82 8.11 -6.71 -4.94
CA ARG A 82 6.78 -6.93 -5.53
C ARG A 82 5.76 -6.05 -4.82
N TYR A 83 5.95 -4.73 -4.92
CA TYR A 83 5.17 -3.76 -4.15
C TYR A 83 3.68 -3.75 -4.51
N TYR A 84 3.33 -4.10 -5.75
CA TYR A 84 1.94 -4.22 -6.16
C TYR A 84 1.25 -5.39 -5.45
N GLU A 85 1.92 -6.54 -5.38
CA GLU A 85 1.42 -7.69 -4.64
C GLU A 85 1.43 -7.44 -3.14
N ALA A 86 2.44 -6.74 -2.59
CA ALA A 86 2.43 -6.33 -1.19
C ALA A 86 1.19 -5.49 -0.86
N HIS A 87 0.86 -4.50 -1.70
CA HIS A 87 -0.37 -3.73 -1.58
C HIS A 87 -1.62 -4.64 -1.59
N ASP A 88 -1.74 -5.50 -2.60
CA ASP A 88 -2.94 -6.30 -2.81
C ASP A 88 -3.17 -7.36 -1.71
N VAL A 89 -2.12 -8.05 -1.26
CA VAL A 89 -2.26 -9.04 -0.17
C VAL A 89 -2.69 -8.36 1.13
N LEU A 90 -2.13 -7.19 1.46
CA LEU A 90 -2.49 -6.51 2.70
C LEU A 90 -3.86 -5.85 2.63
N GLU A 91 -4.28 -5.40 1.44
CA GLU A 91 -5.65 -4.91 1.21
C GLU A 91 -6.70 -5.96 1.56
N HIS A 92 -6.44 -7.24 1.28
CA HIS A 92 -7.34 -8.33 1.64
C HIS A 92 -7.60 -8.40 3.15
N LEU A 93 -6.56 -8.38 3.98
CA LEU A 93 -6.68 -8.31 5.44
C LEU A 93 -7.35 -7.00 5.91
N TRP A 94 -7.00 -5.88 5.28
CA TRP A 94 -7.56 -4.58 5.65
C TRP A 94 -9.08 -4.51 5.43
N LEU A 95 -9.60 -5.08 4.33
CA LEU A 95 -11.04 -5.11 4.03
C LEU A 95 -11.86 -5.88 5.07
N GLU A 96 -11.24 -6.81 5.80
CA GLU A 96 -11.86 -7.59 6.87
C GLU A 96 -11.70 -6.93 8.25
N THR A 97 -10.76 -5.98 8.38
CA THR A 97 -10.45 -5.32 9.66
C THR A 97 -11.53 -4.32 10.05
N ARG A 98 -12.00 -4.38 11.31
CA ARG A 98 -12.96 -3.42 11.91
C ARG A 98 -12.40 -2.70 13.14
N SER A 99 -11.18 -3.02 13.55
CA SER A 99 -10.49 -2.44 14.71
C SER A 99 -9.75 -1.15 14.36
N GLU A 100 -9.10 -0.57 15.38
CA GLU A 100 -8.16 0.56 15.21
C GLU A 100 -7.03 0.26 14.20
N ASP A 101 -6.68 -1.01 13.99
CA ASP A 101 -5.64 -1.42 13.04
C ASP A 101 -5.98 -1.13 11.57
N ALA A 102 -7.24 -0.79 11.26
CA ALA A 102 -7.64 -0.41 9.91
C ALA A 102 -6.81 0.77 9.37
N ASN A 103 -6.46 1.75 10.20
CA ASN A 103 -5.60 2.86 9.77
C ASN A 103 -4.13 2.43 9.65
N TYR A 104 -3.66 1.57 10.55
CA TYR A 104 -2.32 1.00 10.48
C TYR A 104 -2.10 0.25 9.15
N PHE A 105 -2.98 -0.69 8.80
CA PHE A 105 -2.87 -1.42 7.53
C PHE A 105 -3.01 -0.50 6.32
N LYS A 106 -3.92 0.48 6.38
CA LYS A 106 -4.05 1.48 5.33
C LYS A 106 -2.77 2.28 5.11
N GLY A 107 -2.04 2.62 6.17
CA GLY A 107 -0.74 3.27 6.09
C GLY A 107 0.30 2.42 5.36
N LEU A 108 0.41 1.14 5.71
CA LEU A 108 1.30 0.18 5.03
C LEU A 108 0.94 -0.01 3.54
N ILE A 109 -0.35 -0.13 3.22
CA ILE A 109 -0.87 -0.24 1.85
C ILE A 109 -0.49 1.00 1.03
N GLN A 110 -0.65 2.20 1.61
CA GLN A 110 -0.26 3.45 0.94
C GLN A 110 1.25 3.56 0.75
N ALA A 111 2.06 3.11 1.72
CA ALA A 111 3.50 3.03 1.58
C ALA A 111 3.88 2.15 0.37
N ALA A 112 3.31 0.93 0.28
CA ALA A 112 3.55 0.03 -0.84
C ALA A 112 3.10 0.65 -2.17
N GLY A 113 1.94 1.30 -2.21
CA GLY A 113 1.47 2.06 -3.37
C GLY A 113 2.45 3.15 -3.82
N GLY A 114 3.07 3.87 -2.87
CA GLY A 114 4.11 4.85 -3.16
C GLY A 114 5.33 4.21 -3.84
N PHE A 115 5.77 3.04 -3.37
CA PHE A 115 6.87 2.30 -3.99
C PHE A 115 6.51 1.70 -5.36
N VAL A 116 5.25 1.28 -5.60
CA VAL A 116 4.77 0.93 -6.95
C VAL A 116 4.94 2.10 -7.92
N HIS A 117 4.70 3.33 -7.46
CA HIS A 117 4.89 4.51 -8.30
C HIS A 117 6.35 4.76 -8.63
N LEU A 118 7.26 4.61 -7.65
CA LEU A 118 8.71 4.73 -7.88
C LEU A 118 9.23 3.62 -8.81
N GLN A 119 8.83 2.37 -8.60
CA GLN A 119 9.23 1.24 -9.44
C GLN A 119 8.78 1.43 -10.90
N LYS A 120 7.51 1.76 -11.11
CA LYS A 120 6.99 2.02 -12.46
C LYS A 120 7.63 3.23 -13.15
N HIS A 121 8.03 4.24 -12.39
CA HIS A 121 8.78 5.37 -12.94
C HIS A 121 10.17 4.93 -13.38
N PHE A 122 10.86 4.12 -12.55
CA PHE A 122 12.18 3.59 -12.86
C PHE A 122 12.18 2.70 -14.10
N GLU A 123 11.21 1.79 -14.23
CA GLU A 123 11.08 0.85 -15.35
C GLU A 123 10.75 1.54 -16.67
N HIS A 124 9.98 2.64 -16.61
CA HIS A 124 9.43 3.31 -17.81
C HIS A 124 9.55 4.84 -17.72
N PRO A 125 10.78 5.39 -17.63
CA PRO A 125 10.99 6.82 -17.34
C PRO A 125 10.52 7.74 -18.48
N THR A 126 10.46 7.23 -19.72
CA THR A 126 10.05 8.01 -20.90
C THR A 126 8.57 7.88 -21.22
N HIS A 127 7.85 6.92 -20.60
CA HIS A 127 6.44 6.71 -20.89
C HIS A 127 5.58 7.85 -20.30
N PRO A 128 4.67 8.49 -21.06
CA PRO A 128 3.97 9.72 -20.65
C PRO A 128 3.28 9.64 -19.28
N LYS A 129 2.68 8.49 -18.97
CA LYS A 129 2.04 8.23 -17.68
C LYS A 129 3.05 7.93 -16.56
N HIS A 130 4.11 7.18 -16.84
CA HIS A 130 5.01 6.65 -15.83
C HIS A 130 6.05 7.70 -15.41
N ALA A 131 6.47 8.56 -16.34
CA ALA A 131 7.32 9.73 -16.09
C ALA A 131 6.75 10.69 -15.02
N ARG A 132 5.43 10.71 -14.83
CA ARG A 132 4.75 11.63 -13.88
C ARG A 132 4.45 10.99 -12.52
N ARG A 133 5.03 9.83 -12.21
CA ARG A 133 4.68 9.05 -11.00
C ARG A 133 5.40 9.47 -9.72
N LEU A 134 6.43 10.30 -9.80
CA LEU A 134 7.16 10.78 -8.61
C LEU A 134 6.28 11.61 -7.68
N ALA A 135 5.49 12.57 -8.20
CA ALA A 135 4.58 13.36 -7.36
C ALA A 135 3.48 12.51 -6.69
N PRO A 136 2.79 11.59 -7.39
CA PRO A 136 1.91 10.62 -6.75
C PRO A 136 2.57 9.77 -5.67
N ALA A 137 3.83 9.35 -5.83
CA ALA A 137 4.55 8.59 -4.82
C ALA A 137 4.70 9.40 -3.52
N VAL A 138 5.17 10.65 -3.62
CA VAL A 138 5.32 11.57 -2.48
C VAL A 138 3.99 11.79 -1.75
N ARG A 139 2.89 11.94 -2.50
CA ARG A 139 1.54 12.08 -1.91
C ARG A 139 1.13 10.85 -1.11
N LEU A 140 1.42 9.65 -1.61
CA LEU A 140 1.11 8.40 -0.90
C LEU A 140 1.97 8.23 0.36
N PHE A 141 3.24 8.65 0.32
CA PHE A 141 4.11 8.64 1.50
C PHE A 141 3.57 9.55 2.61
N ALA A 142 3.09 10.76 2.27
CA ALA A 142 2.48 11.66 3.25
C ALA A 142 1.19 11.08 3.86
N LEU A 143 0.36 10.41 3.05
CA LEU A 143 -0.84 9.74 3.54
C LEU A 143 -0.50 8.55 4.45
N ALA A 144 0.51 7.77 4.06
CA ALA A 144 0.99 6.64 4.86
C ALA A 144 1.49 7.12 6.22
N GLU A 145 2.31 8.18 6.24
CA GLU A 145 2.80 8.78 7.48
C GLU A 145 1.66 9.23 8.39
N ALA A 146 0.68 9.96 7.85
CA ALA A 146 -0.46 10.45 8.62
C ALA A 146 -1.32 9.31 9.21
N ASN A 147 -1.40 8.16 8.53
CA ASN A 147 -2.12 7.00 9.04
C ASN A 147 -1.31 6.20 10.07
N LEU A 148 0.02 6.27 10.04
CA LEU A 148 0.91 5.50 10.91
C LEU A 148 1.30 6.26 12.20
N GLU A 149 1.29 7.59 12.15
CA GLU A 149 1.69 8.46 13.27
C GLU A 149 1.01 8.13 14.62
N PRO A 150 -0.28 7.77 14.68
CA PRO A 150 -0.94 7.47 15.96
C PRO A 150 -0.50 6.17 16.65
N PHE A 151 0.23 5.27 15.97
CA PHE A 151 0.50 3.91 16.46
C PHE A 151 1.81 3.78 17.25
N GLY A 152 2.53 4.88 17.47
CA GLY A 152 3.82 4.88 18.17
C GLY A 152 4.93 4.18 17.37
N ALA A 153 6.02 3.83 18.06
CA ALA A 153 7.23 3.34 17.42
C ALA A 153 7.10 1.92 16.83
N THR A 154 6.27 1.07 17.42
CA THR A 154 6.12 -0.33 16.99
C THR A 154 4.68 -0.81 17.11
N ARG A 155 4.22 -1.61 16.15
CA ARG A 155 2.91 -2.29 16.18
C ARG A 155 3.01 -3.63 15.48
N HIS A 156 2.39 -4.68 16.05
CA HIS A 156 2.40 -6.04 15.48
C HIS A 156 3.79 -6.56 15.10
N GLY A 157 4.80 -6.29 15.93
CA GLY A 157 6.19 -6.73 15.67
C GLY A 157 6.92 -5.96 14.56
N PHE A 158 6.33 -4.90 14.03
CA PHE A 158 6.93 -4.05 12.99
C PHE A 158 7.34 -2.68 13.53
N ASP A 159 8.48 -2.19 13.04
CA ASP A 159 9.06 -0.88 13.35
C ASP A 159 8.42 0.21 12.47
N ILE A 160 7.50 0.95 13.07
CA ILE A 160 6.77 2.03 12.41
C ILE A 160 7.67 3.24 12.22
N ASP A 161 8.48 3.60 13.21
CA ASP A 161 9.35 4.77 13.12
C ASP A 161 10.40 4.59 12.03
N GLY A 162 10.98 3.40 11.92
CA GLY A 162 11.88 3.03 10.82
C GLY A 162 11.22 3.18 9.45
N LEU A 163 9.97 2.74 9.30
CA LEU A 163 9.21 2.95 8.06
C LEU A 163 8.96 4.43 7.80
N ARG A 164 8.47 5.19 8.79
CA ARG A 164 8.18 6.63 8.63
C ARG A 164 9.44 7.40 8.23
N ALA A 165 10.58 7.12 8.85
CA ALA A 165 11.87 7.72 8.49
C ALA A 165 12.27 7.39 7.05
N LEU A 166 12.07 6.13 6.61
CA LEU A 166 12.30 5.72 5.24
C LEU A 166 11.40 6.49 4.26
N LEU A 167 10.11 6.63 4.55
CA LEU A 167 9.15 7.36 3.71
C LEU A 167 9.53 8.84 3.59
N ALA A 168 9.83 9.49 4.72
CA ALA A 168 10.23 10.89 4.78
C ALA A 168 11.52 11.14 3.98
N ARG A 169 12.57 10.34 4.20
CA ARG A 169 13.83 10.39 3.43
C ARG A 169 13.59 10.27 1.93
N THR A 170 12.78 9.28 1.54
CA THR A 170 12.52 8.96 0.12
C THR A 170 11.73 10.09 -0.53
N ALA A 171 10.70 10.61 0.14
CA ALA A 171 9.93 11.76 -0.31
C ALA A 171 10.81 13.00 -0.46
N ARG A 172 11.67 13.27 0.53
CA ARG A 172 12.59 14.41 0.52
C ARG A 172 13.55 14.36 -0.67
N ALA A 173 14.13 13.19 -0.94
CA ALA A 173 15.03 13.02 -2.09
C ALA A 173 14.35 13.29 -3.44
N VAL A 174 13.07 12.92 -3.59
CA VAL A 174 12.26 13.27 -4.77
C VAL A 174 12.02 14.77 -4.86
N VAL A 175 11.57 15.39 -3.75
CA VAL A 175 11.23 16.82 -3.70
C VAL A 175 12.44 17.71 -3.92
N ASP A 176 13.58 17.41 -3.27
CA ASP A 176 14.84 18.16 -3.42
C ASP A 176 15.43 18.07 -4.83
N SER A 177 15.04 17.05 -5.58
CA SER A 177 15.38 16.94 -7.00
C SER A 177 14.42 17.69 -7.92
N GLU A 178 13.45 18.43 -7.36
CA GLU A 178 12.33 19.03 -8.10
C GLU A 178 11.57 17.99 -8.94
N PHE A 179 11.39 16.78 -8.38
CA PHE A 179 10.77 15.64 -9.08
C PHE A 179 11.51 15.21 -10.36
N LYS A 180 12.83 15.46 -10.47
CA LYS A 180 13.66 15.03 -11.62
C LYS A 180 14.41 13.73 -11.38
N ARG A 181 14.61 13.34 -10.12
CA ARG A 181 15.34 12.11 -9.75
C ARG A 181 14.47 11.14 -8.98
N ASN A 182 14.54 9.87 -9.37
CA ASN A 182 13.96 8.77 -8.62
C ASN A 182 15.03 8.20 -7.66
N PRO A 183 14.83 8.26 -6.33
CA PRO A 183 15.79 7.71 -5.38
C PRO A 183 15.74 6.17 -5.27
N TRP A 184 14.71 5.54 -5.85
CA TRP A 184 14.56 4.08 -5.84
C TRP A 184 15.21 3.45 -7.07
N SER A 185 15.87 2.31 -6.83
CA SER A 185 16.34 1.36 -7.85
C SER A 185 16.29 -0.05 -7.25
N PRO A 186 16.34 -1.12 -8.06
CA PRO A 186 16.41 -2.48 -7.53
C PRO A 186 17.58 -2.73 -6.58
N ALA A 187 18.72 -2.05 -6.81
CA ALA A 187 19.92 -2.16 -5.98
C ALA A 187 19.80 -1.41 -4.63
N THR A 188 18.90 -0.43 -4.54
CA THR A 188 18.70 0.40 -3.35
C THR A 188 17.31 0.19 -2.73
N ALA A 189 16.62 -0.87 -3.14
CA ALA A 189 15.28 -1.19 -2.69
C ALA A 189 15.27 -1.46 -1.16
N PRO A 190 14.43 -0.75 -0.39
CA PRO A 190 14.41 -0.90 1.06
C PRO A 190 13.79 -2.23 1.46
N GLN A 191 14.34 -2.82 2.51
CA GLN A 191 13.85 -4.06 3.12
C GLN A 191 13.15 -3.74 4.44
N LEU A 192 12.04 -4.42 4.71
CA LEU A 192 11.29 -4.32 5.95
C LEU A 192 11.48 -5.60 6.77
N GLN A 193 11.82 -5.45 8.04
CA GLN A 193 11.97 -6.57 8.96
C GLN A 193 10.75 -6.67 9.87
N LEU A 194 10.18 -7.87 9.95
CA LEU A 194 9.16 -8.22 10.92
C LEU A 194 9.83 -9.00 12.06
N ARG A 195 9.82 -8.44 13.29
CA ARG A 195 10.32 -9.13 14.47
C ARG A 195 9.21 -10.00 15.04
N ILE A 196 9.33 -11.30 14.82
CA ILE A 196 8.46 -12.30 15.44
C ILE A 196 9.19 -12.73 16.71
N LEU A 197 8.70 -12.31 17.87
CA LEU A 197 9.14 -12.80 19.17
C LEU A 197 8.52 -14.18 19.45
#